data_AF-A0A2D5B1H3-F1
#
_entry.id   AF-A0A2D5B1H3-F1
#
_cell.length_a   1.000
_cell.length_b   1.000
_cell.length_c   1.000
_cell.angle_alpha   90.00
_cell.angle_beta   90.00
_cell.angle_gamma   90.00
#
_symmetry.space_group_name_H-M   'P 1'
#
loop_
_entity.id
_entity.type
_entity.pdbx_description
1 polymer ?
#
loop_
_entity_poly.entity_id
_entity_poly.type
_entity_poly.pdbx_seq_one_letter_code
_entity_poly.pdbx_strand_id
1 'polypeptide(L)'
;MKDPRAAHELGLLTRAAGAHLRRRRDWGQSRTAQAPCASPAPHKGETRSPTPLAGTSAVAAACSDLDSLRSAVAVCRACALCESRTQTVFSDGTGSARVMFIGEAPGRNEDEQGVPFVGRAGALLGDIIEKGMKLRREEVYIANVLKCRPPDNRDPEAGEKQHCTPFLDRQIQLLDPSVLIPLGLHASQHILKSSSSMGRLRGRVHTLGGRKVVPTYHPAYLLRSPGM
;
A
#
# COMPACT_ATOMS: atom_id res chain seq x y z
N MET A 1 25.38 -2.73 18.91
CA MET A 1 25.45 -4.13 18.47
C MET A 1 24.36 -4.32 17.42
N LYS A 2 24.69 -4.50 16.13
CA LYS A 2 23.68 -4.59 15.05
C LYS A 2 22.95 -5.92 15.18
N ASP A 3 21.63 -5.91 15.32
CA ASP A 3 20.84 -7.15 15.41
C ASP A 3 21.03 -8.00 14.13
N PRO A 4 21.57 -9.23 14.25
CA PRO A 4 21.77 -10.11 13.10
C PRO A 4 20.45 -10.49 12.41
N ARG A 5 19.30 -10.43 13.09
CA ARG A 5 18.00 -10.74 12.49
C ARG A 5 17.52 -9.60 11.58
N ALA A 6 17.70 -8.34 11.98
CA ALA A 6 17.43 -7.17 11.16
C ALA A 6 18.32 -7.13 9.90
N ALA A 7 19.61 -7.45 10.04
CA ALA A 7 20.52 -7.51 8.89
C ALA A 7 20.14 -8.62 7.89
N HIS A 8 19.71 -9.79 8.38
CA HIS A 8 19.20 -10.87 7.54
C HIS A 8 17.93 -10.47 6.79
N GLU A 9 16.98 -9.84 7.49
CA GLU A 9 15.70 -9.41 6.93
C GLU A 9 15.87 -8.32 5.88
N LEU A 10 16.73 -7.32 6.15
CA LEU A 10 17.11 -6.32 5.15
C LEU A 10 17.80 -6.98 3.95
N GLY A 11 18.66 -7.97 4.17
CA GLY A 11 19.26 -8.77 3.11
C GLY A 11 18.21 -9.52 2.27
N LEU A 12 17.11 -9.99 2.85
CA LEU A 12 16.00 -10.60 2.10
C LEU A 12 15.25 -9.55 1.27
N LEU A 13 14.92 -8.41 1.86
CA LEU A 13 14.25 -7.30 1.16
C LEU A 13 15.09 -6.83 -0.03
N THR A 14 16.38 -6.59 0.18
CA THR A 14 17.31 -6.14 -0.87
C THR A 14 17.53 -7.21 -1.94
N ARG A 15 17.62 -8.51 -1.58
CA ARG A 15 17.75 -9.59 -2.57
C ARG A 15 16.46 -9.79 -3.38
N ALA A 16 15.30 -9.67 -2.73
CA ALA A 16 14.01 -9.75 -3.39
C ALA A 16 13.84 -8.60 -4.39
N ALA A 17 14.14 -7.36 -3.98
CA ALA A 17 14.04 -6.17 -4.81
C ALA A 17 15.17 -6.07 -5.87
N GLY A 18 16.39 -6.44 -5.52
CA GLY A 18 17.60 -6.29 -6.36
C GLY A 18 17.65 -7.19 -7.59
N ALA A 19 16.92 -8.32 -7.60
CA ALA A 19 16.74 -9.14 -8.79
C ALA A 19 15.98 -8.40 -9.91
N HIS A 20 15.20 -7.36 -9.57
CA HIS A 20 14.39 -6.60 -10.52
C HIS A 20 15.10 -5.34 -11.04
N LEU A 21 16.02 -4.74 -10.27
CA LEU A 21 16.87 -3.63 -10.72
C LEU A 21 17.81 -4.02 -11.87
N ARG A 22 18.22 -5.30 -11.98
CA ARG A 22 19.12 -5.77 -13.05
C ARG A 22 18.51 -5.76 -14.46
N ARG A 23 17.17 -5.72 -14.58
CA ARG A 23 16.47 -5.57 -15.88
C ARG A 23 16.29 -4.10 -16.31
N ARG A 24 16.90 -3.14 -15.62
CA ARG A 24 16.83 -1.71 -15.98
C ARG A 24 17.82 -1.27 -17.05
N ARG A 25 18.88 -2.05 -17.34
CA ARG A 25 19.87 -1.64 -18.35
C ARG A 25 19.33 -1.71 -19.79
N ASP A 26 18.26 -2.46 -20.05
CA ASP A 26 17.73 -2.66 -21.41
C ASP A 26 16.54 -1.74 -21.77
N TRP A 27 16.08 -0.88 -20.86
CA TRP A 27 14.91 -0.02 -21.08
C TRP A 27 15.25 1.46 -21.31
N GLY A 28 16.54 1.80 -21.35
CA GLY A 28 17.00 3.16 -21.61
C GLY A 28 17.00 3.49 -23.09
N GLN A 29 15.82 3.73 -23.68
CA GLN A 29 15.59 4.63 -24.82
C GLN A 29 14.13 4.59 -25.32
N SER A 30 13.30 5.49 -24.80
CA SER A 30 12.19 6.20 -25.49
C SER A 30 11.47 7.04 -24.42
N ARG A 31 11.82 8.33 -24.23
CA ARG A 31 11.17 9.53 -24.83
C ARG A 31 9.63 9.45 -24.75
N THR A 32 8.89 10.43 -24.24
CA THR A 32 9.13 11.86 -24.02
C THR A 32 8.05 12.41 -23.07
N ALA A 33 8.36 13.54 -22.41
CA ALA A 33 7.45 14.33 -21.60
C ALA A 33 6.26 14.88 -22.39
N GLN A 34 5.10 15.06 -21.72
CA GLN A 34 4.11 16.07 -22.09
C GLN A 34 3.29 16.54 -20.88
N ALA A 35 2.90 17.82 -20.96
CA ALA A 35 2.40 18.72 -19.92
C ALA A 35 0.84 18.74 -19.85
N PRO A 36 0.21 19.55 -18.97
CA PRO A 36 -1.06 19.23 -18.31
C PRO A 36 -2.32 19.69 -19.08
N CYS A 37 -3.49 19.12 -18.72
CA CYS A 37 -4.79 19.58 -19.20
C CYS A 37 -5.78 19.83 -18.06
N ALA A 38 -6.74 20.71 -18.33
CA ALA A 38 -7.53 21.55 -17.43
C ALA A 38 -8.52 20.85 -16.47
N SER A 39 -8.87 21.57 -15.40
CA SER A 39 -9.96 21.28 -14.46
C SER A 39 -11.36 21.55 -15.05
N PRO A 40 -12.40 20.83 -14.61
CA PRO A 40 -13.78 21.30 -14.71
C PRO A 40 -14.32 21.83 -13.36
N ALA A 41 -15.22 22.81 -13.47
CA ALA A 41 -15.95 23.51 -12.41
C ALA A 41 -17.17 22.70 -11.88
N PRO A 42 -17.84 23.12 -10.78
CA PRO A 42 -18.70 22.25 -9.99
C PRO A 42 -20.14 22.18 -10.52
N HIS A 43 -20.73 20.99 -10.50
CA HIS A 43 -22.17 20.79 -10.69
C HIS A 43 -22.87 20.52 -9.35
N LYS A 44 -24.02 21.20 -9.19
CA LYS A 44 -24.87 21.24 -8.00
C LYS A 44 -25.51 19.88 -7.70
N GLY A 45 -25.72 19.65 -6.41
CA GLY A 45 -26.11 18.36 -5.85
C GLY A 45 -27.55 17.93 -6.11
N GLU A 46 -27.72 16.62 -5.98
CA GLU A 46 -28.98 15.95 -5.69
C GLU A 46 -28.70 14.85 -4.67
N THR A 47 -29.36 14.97 -3.52
CA THR A 47 -29.41 13.96 -2.45
C THR A 47 -30.17 12.74 -2.94
N ARG A 48 -29.48 11.59 -3.04
CA ARG A 48 -30.11 10.27 -3.17
C ARG A 48 -29.77 9.42 -1.95
N SER A 49 -30.81 8.91 -1.31
CA SER A 49 -30.78 7.96 -0.19
C SER A 49 -29.96 6.70 -0.55
N PRO A 50 -29.33 6.03 0.44
CA PRO A 50 -28.40 4.94 0.16
C PRO A 50 -29.16 3.70 -0.31
N THR A 51 -29.12 3.47 -1.62
CA THR A 51 -29.35 2.14 -2.21
C THR A 51 -28.29 1.18 -1.67
N PRO A 52 -28.59 -0.11 -1.43
CA PRO A 52 -27.57 -1.08 -1.01
C PRO A 52 -26.44 -1.09 -2.04
N LEU A 53 -25.29 -0.54 -1.65
CA LEU A 53 -24.13 -0.33 -2.53
C LEU A 53 -23.70 -1.68 -3.09
N ALA A 54 -23.69 -1.81 -4.42
CA ALA A 54 -23.03 -2.90 -5.12
C ALA A 54 -21.65 -3.12 -4.50
N GLY A 55 -21.36 -4.37 -4.11
CA GLY A 55 -20.16 -4.71 -3.34
C GLY A 55 -18.90 -4.13 -3.96
N THR A 56 -17.98 -3.61 -3.14
CA THR A 56 -16.73 -2.95 -3.59
C THR A 56 -15.91 -3.80 -4.56
N SER A 57 -16.08 -5.12 -4.53
CA SER A 57 -15.56 -6.06 -5.54
C SER A 57 -15.99 -5.74 -6.97
N ALA A 58 -17.28 -5.50 -7.22
CA ALA A 58 -17.78 -5.18 -8.57
C ALA A 58 -17.25 -3.82 -9.06
N VAL A 59 -17.24 -2.82 -8.16
CA VAL A 59 -16.69 -1.50 -8.45
C VAL A 59 -15.20 -1.59 -8.79
N ALA A 60 -14.41 -2.32 -7.99
CA ALA A 60 -12.99 -2.51 -8.24
C ALA A 60 -12.74 -3.28 -9.54
N ALA A 61 -13.51 -4.34 -9.83
CA ALA A 61 -13.38 -5.12 -11.04
C ALA A 61 -13.65 -4.31 -12.31
N ALA A 62 -14.56 -3.32 -12.25
CA ALA A 62 -14.89 -2.45 -13.38
C ALA A 62 -13.79 -1.43 -13.73
N CYS A 63 -12.83 -1.18 -12.83
CA CYS A 63 -11.75 -0.22 -13.07
C CYS A 63 -10.67 -0.82 -13.99
N SER A 64 -10.38 -0.20 -15.12
CA SER A 64 -9.40 -0.66 -16.12
C SER A 64 -7.95 -0.31 -15.78
N ASP A 65 -7.74 0.69 -14.92
CA ASP A 65 -6.43 1.29 -14.63
C ASP A 65 -6.40 1.88 -13.21
N LEU A 66 -5.22 2.33 -12.78
CA LEU A 66 -5.03 2.84 -11.42
C LEU A 66 -5.76 4.17 -11.18
N ASP A 67 -6.02 4.96 -12.22
CA ASP A 67 -6.65 6.27 -12.09
C ASP A 67 -8.17 6.16 -11.94
N SER A 68 -8.81 5.28 -12.72
CA SER A 68 -10.21 4.88 -12.52
C SER A 68 -10.42 4.26 -11.14
N LEU A 69 -9.48 3.42 -10.68
CA LEU A 69 -9.53 2.84 -9.34
C LEU A 69 -9.34 3.88 -8.23
N ARG A 70 -8.42 4.84 -8.40
CA ARG A 70 -8.24 5.98 -7.48
C ARG A 70 -9.52 6.81 -7.37
N SER A 71 -10.16 7.08 -8.51
CA SER A 71 -11.41 7.84 -8.57
C SER A 71 -12.56 7.11 -7.86
N ALA A 72 -12.67 5.80 -8.06
CA ALA A 72 -13.66 4.97 -7.37
C ALA A 72 -13.44 4.95 -5.85
N VAL A 73 -12.18 4.86 -5.40
CA VAL A 73 -11.84 4.91 -3.97
C VAL A 73 -12.19 6.26 -3.36
N ALA A 74 -11.90 7.37 -4.04
CA ALA A 74 -12.13 8.73 -3.52
C ALA A 74 -13.58 8.99 -3.08
N VAL A 75 -14.55 8.39 -3.78
CA VAL A 75 -15.99 8.55 -3.50
C VAL A 75 -16.59 7.37 -2.71
N CYS A 76 -15.78 6.40 -2.30
CA CYS A 76 -16.25 5.17 -1.65
C CYS A 76 -16.95 5.47 -0.30
N ARG A 77 -18.14 4.90 -0.10
CA ARG A 77 -18.93 4.98 1.16
C ARG A 77 -19.34 3.60 1.69
N ALA A 78 -18.58 2.57 1.35
CA ALA A 78 -18.93 1.18 1.67
C ALA A 78 -18.76 0.78 3.14
N CYS A 79 -18.16 1.63 3.99
CA CYS A 79 -18.04 1.40 5.43
C CYS A 79 -18.06 2.72 6.22
N ALA A 80 -18.27 2.62 7.53
CA ALA A 80 -18.41 3.77 8.44
C ALA A 80 -17.18 4.71 8.47
N LEU A 81 -16.00 4.23 8.08
CA LEU A 81 -14.79 5.07 7.99
C LEU A 81 -14.93 6.24 7.02
N CYS A 82 -15.90 6.20 6.10
CA CYS A 82 -16.20 7.33 5.22
C CYS A 82 -16.79 8.55 5.95
N GLU A 83 -17.30 8.36 7.16
CA GLU A 83 -17.92 9.41 7.97
C GLU A 83 -16.90 10.19 8.79
N SER A 84 -15.78 9.54 9.16
CA SER A 84 -14.75 10.13 10.04
C SER A 84 -13.46 10.56 9.32
N ARG A 85 -13.21 10.07 8.10
CA ARG A 85 -12.00 10.43 7.34
C ARG A 85 -12.04 11.89 6.88
N THR A 86 -10.87 12.51 6.76
CA THR A 86 -10.74 13.78 6.03
C THR A 86 -10.77 13.51 4.52
N GLN A 87 -10.02 12.51 4.07
CA GLN A 87 -9.95 12.08 2.68
C GLN A 87 -9.46 10.63 2.60
N THR A 88 -9.57 10.03 1.42
CA THR A 88 -9.00 8.70 1.19
C THR A 88 -7.52 8.78 0.90
N VAL A 89 -6.76 7.80 1.38
CA VAL A 89 -5.34 7.63 1.12
C VAL A 89 -5.15 6.43 0.22
N PHE A 90 -4.93 6.69 -1.07
CA PHE A 90 -4.91 5.64 -2.09
C PHE A 90 -3.55 4.95 -2.21
N SER A 91 -2.51 5.72 -2.52
CA SER A 91 -1.13 5.26 -2.67
C SER A 91 -0.13 6.42 -2.82
N ASP A 92 1.16 6.09 -2.68
CA ASP A 92 2.33 6.88 -3.07
C ASP A 92 3.17 6.05 -4.07
N GLY A 93 3.84 6.70 -5.02
CA GLY A 93 4.67 6.05 -6.06
C GLY A 93 4.06 5.95 -7.46
N THR A 94 4.81 5.34 -8.38
CA THR A 94 4.47 5.28 -9.82
C THR A 94 3.78 3.98 -10.22
N GLY A 95 2.91 4.04 -11.23
CA GLY A 95 2.22 2.85 -11.79
C GLY A 95 3.12 1.81 -12.47
N SER A 96 4.41 2.11 -12.62
CA SER A 96 5.44 1.18 -13.14
C SER A 96 6.29 0.52 -12.05
N ALA A 97 6.01 0.80 -10.78
CA ALA A 97 6.80 0.29 -9.66
C ALA A 97 6.69 -1.24 -9.55
N ARG A 98 7.84 -1.91 -9.43
CA ARG A 98 7.93 -3.39 -9.37
C ARG A 98 8.00 -3.92 -7.94
N VAL A 99 8.13 -3.04 -6.96
CA VAL A 99 8.12 -3.33 -5.52
C VAL A 99 6.97 -2.56 -4.89
N MET A 100 6.10 -3.26 -4.17
CA MET A 100 4.95 -2.67 -3.49
C MET A 100 5.03 -2.93 -1.98
N PHE A 101 5.03 -1.86 -1.18
CA PHE A 101 4.87 -1.91 0.26
C PHE A 101 3.39 -1.77 0.64
N ILE A 102 2.94 -2.59 1.59
CA ILE A 102 1.53 -2.68 1.97
C ILE A 102 1.42 -2.55 3.49
N GLY A 103 0.99 -1.39 3.97
CA GLY A 103 0.65 -1.17 5.37
C GLY A 103 -0.79 -1.56 5.70
N GLU A 104 -1.20 -1.28 6.93
CA GLU A 104 -2.52 -1.65 7.44
C GLU A 104 -3.57 -0.58 7.12
N ALA A 105 -3.37 0.63 7.64
CA ALA A 105 -4.31 1.74 7.50
C ALA A 105 -3.58 3.09 7.53
N PRO A 106 -4.18 4.16 7.01
CA PRO A 106 -3.65 5.51 7.15
C PRO A 106 -3.67 5.97 8.61
N GLY A 107 -2.64 6.72 9.02
CA GLY A 107 -2.64 7.46 10.29
C GLY A 107 -3.17 8.87 10.12
N ARG A 108 -3.05 9.69 11.18
CA ARG A 108 -3.52 11.08 11.20
C ARG A 108 -2.91 11.93 10.08
N ASN A 109 -1.59 11.95 9.98
CA ASN A 109 -0.89 12.79 9.00
C ASN A 109 -1.20 12.34 7.57
N GLU A 110 -1.35 11.02 7.37
CA GLU A 110 -1.72 10.44 6.08
C GLU A 110 -3.14 10.86 5.68
N ASP A 111 -4.10 10.81 6.61
CA ASP A 111 -5.48 11.26 6.38
C ASP A 111 -5.54 12.76 6.05
N GLU A 112 -4.77 13.59 6.75
CA GLU A 112 -4.70 15.03 6.50
C GLU A 112 -4.08 15.34 5.12
N GLN A 113 -3.07 14.56 4.67
CA GLN A 113 -2.31 14.84 3.44
C GLN A 113 -2.74 14.03 2.21
N GLY A 114 -3.49 12.94 2.37
CA GLY A 114 -3.88 12.06 1.27
C GLY A 114 -2.77 11.12 0.78
N VAL A 115 -1.61 11.11 1.46
CA VAL A 115 -0.41 10.36 1.05
C VAL A 115 -0.03 9.36 2.15
N PRO A 116 0.19 8.06 1.84
CA PRO A 116 0.52 7.05 2.83
C PRO A 116 1.94 7.21 3.38
N PHE A 117 2.14 6.81 4.65
CA PHE A 117 3.46 6.77 5.30
C PHE A 117 4.20 8.12 5.23
N VAL A 118 3.58 9.20 5.71
CA VAL A 118 4.17 10.55 5.82
C VAL A 118 4.48 10.94 7.27
N GLY A 119 3.98 10.19 8.26
CA GLY A 119 4.32 10.36 9.67
C GLY A 119 5.67 9.73 10.08
N ARG A 120 5.90 9.58 11.39
CA ARG A 120 7.14 8.99 11.94
C ARG A 120 7.44 7.58 11.41
N ALA A 121 6.41 6.75 11.32
CA ALA A 121 6.52 5.40 10.73
C ALA A 121 6.93 5.47 9.25
N GLY A 122 6.48 6.51 8.55
CA GLY A 122 6.83 6.79 7.16
C GLY A 122 8.27 7.23 6.96
N ALA A 123 8.79 8.06 7.87
CA ALA A 123 10.22 8.44 7.88
C ALA A 123 11.12 7.21 8.06
N LEU A 124 10.78 6.31 8.99
CA LEU A 124 11.52 5.05 9.16
C LEU A 124 11.42 4.14 7.92
N LEU A 125 10.24 4.06 7.29
CA LEU A 125 10.07 3.33 6.04
C LEU A 125 10.95 3.93 4.92
N GLY A 126 11.00 5.25 4.82
CA GLY A 126 11.89 5.97 3.90
C GLY A 126 13.36 5.57 4.12
N ASP A 127 13.82 5.57 5.36
CA ASP A 127 15.18 5.13 5.72
C ASP A 127 15.45 3.67 5.32
N ILE A 128 14.48 2.76 5.49
CA ILE A 128 14.61 1.36 5.06
C ILE A 128 14.76 1.28 3.54
N ILE A 129 13.93 2.02 2.78
CA ILE A 129 13.95 2.03 1.31
C ILE A 129 15.26 2.63 0.79
N GLU A 130 15.62 3.82 1.27
CA GLU A 130 16.73 4.61 0.73
C GLU A 130 18.08 4.16 1.27
N LYS A 131 18.20 4.06 2.60
CA LYS A 131 19.48 3.73 3.25
C LYS A 131 19.70 2.23 3.26
N GLY A 132 18.64 1.45 3.47
CA GLY A 132 18.72 -0.01 3.57
C GLY A 132 18.73 -0.71 2.21
N MET A 133 17.73 -0.45 1.38
CA MET A 133 17.53 -1.14 0.10
C MET A 133 18.20 -0.43 -1.10
N LYS A 134 18.65 0.82 -0.93
CA LYS A 134 19.26 1.64 -1.97
C LYS A 134 18.32 1.91 -3.16
N LEU A 135 17.03 2.07 -2.86
CA LEU A 135 15.99 2.50 -3.80
C LEU A 135 15.57 3.93 -3.47
N ARG A 136 15.06 4.68 -4.45
CA ARG A 136 14.38 5.94 -4.15
C ARG A 136 12.91 5.68 -3.82
N ARG A 137 12.30 6.50 -2.98
CA ARG A 137 10.90 6.31 -2.55
C ARG A 137 9.93 6.31 -3.73
N GLU A 138 10.17 7.13 -4.74
CA GLU A 138 9.37 7.20 -5.97
C GLU A 138 9.51 5.96 -6.88
N GLU A 139 10.51 5.11 -6.64
CA GLU A 139 10.72 3.86 -7.40
C GLU A 139 9.90 2.69 -6.86
N VAL A 140 9.22 2.87 -5.72
CA VAL A 140 8.38 1.85 -5.09
C VAL A 140 6.93 2.34 -5.05
N TYR A 141 6.00 1.42 -4.90
CA TYR A 141 4.59 1.72 -4.67
C TYR A 141 4.28 1.49 -3.20
N ILE A 142 3.59 2.42 -2.55
CA ILE A 142 3.22 2.29 -1.14
C ILE A 142 1.71 2.46 -1.04
N ALA A 143 1.03 1.50 -0.42
CA ALA A 143 -0.40 1.56 -0.16
C ALA A 143 -0.73 0.89 1.19
N ASN A 144 -1.98 1.00 1.62
CA ASN A 144 -2.50 0.33 2.81
C ASN A 144 -3.65 -0.62 2.45
N VAL A 145 -3.96 -1.59 3.33
CA VAL A 145 -5.18 -2.41 3.20
C VAL A 145 -6.42 -1.51 3.24
N LEU A 146 -6.55 -0.69 4.28
CA LEU A 146 -7.60 0.33 4.38
C LEU A 146 -7.22 1.58 3.60
N LYS A 147 -8.22 2.24 3.02
CA LYS A 147 -8.05 3.53 2.30
C LYS A 147 -8.46 4.74 3.13
N CYS A 148 -8.96 4.50 4.34
CA CYS A 148 -9.48 5.51 5.25
C CYS A 148 -8.87 5.26 6.62
N ARG A 149 -8.58 6.33 7.37
CA ARG A 149 -8.07 6.25 8.74
C ARG A 149 -9.16 5.77 9.71
N PRO A 150 -8.92 4.70 10.50
CA PRO A 150 -9.75 4.37 11.66
C PRO A 150 -9.71 5.47 12.74
N PRO A 151 -10.83 5.76 13.42
CA PRO A 151 -10.86 6.69 14.54
C PRO A 151 -9.76 6.40 15.56
N ASP A 152 -9.06 7.45 16.01
CA ASP A 152 -7.95 7.36 16.97
C ASP A 152 -6.81 6.41 16.58
N ASN A 153 -6.71 6.04 15.30
CA ASN A 153 -5.78 5.02 14.78
C ASN A 153 -5.95 3.66 15.48
N ARG A 154 -7.19 3.29 15.85
CA ARG A 154 -7.51 1.94 16.33
C ARG A 154 -7.23 0.88 15.28
N ASP A 155 -7.18 -0.37 15.71
CA ASP A 155 -7.07 -1.50 14.80
C ASP A 155 -8.31 -1.58 13.85
N PRO A 156 -8.12 -1.99 12.58
CA PRO A 156 -9.22 -2.18 11.64
C PRO A 156 -10.15 -3.33 12.01
N GLU A 157 -11.45 -3.07 11.95
CA GLU A 157 -12.48 -4.07 12.11
C GLU A 157 -12.56 -5.01 10.91
N ALA A 158 -13.11 -6.20 11.11
CA ALA A 158 -13.22 -7.21 10.04
C ALA A 158 -14.04 -6.70 8.85
N GLY A 159 -15.17 -6.04 9.11
CA GLY A 159 -16.01 -5.45 8.06
C GLY A 159 -15.28 -4.37 7.28
N GLU A 160 -14.51 -3.50 7.93
CA GLU A 160 -13.74 -2.44 7.25
C GLU A 160 -12.71 -3.02 6.28
N LYS A 161 -12.00 -4.07 6.70
CA LYS A 161 -11.08 -4.81 5.85
C LYS A 161 -11.80 -5.44 4.67
N GLN A 162 -12.92 -6.14 4.90
CA GLN A 162 -13.69 -6.79 3.85
C GLN A 162 -14.16 -5.82 2.75
N HIS A 163 -14.51 -4.58 3.11
CA HIS A 163 -14.91 -3.58 2.12
C HIS A 163 -13.71 -2.97 1.37
N CYS A 164 -12.53 -2.84 2.01
CA CYS A 164 -11.37 -2.20 1.39
C CYS A 164 -10.47 -3.15 0.60
N THR A 165 -10.38 -4.42 0.97
CA THR A 165 -9.47 -5.38 0.33
C THR A 165 -9.70 -5.57 -1.18
N PRO A 166 -10.93 -5.50 -1.73
CA PRO A 166 -11.10 -5.59 -3.19
C PRO A 166 -10.39 -4.47 -3.96
N PHE A 167 -10.29 -3.27 -3.39
CA PHE A 167 -9.53 -2.17 -3.99
C PHE A 167 -8.02 -2.44 -3.95
N LEU A 168 -7.50 -2.97 -2.83
CA LEU A 168 -6.08 -3.35 -2.74
C LEU A 168 -5.75 -4.49 -3.72
N ASP A 169 -6.60 -5.51 -3.80
CA ASP A 169 -6.40 -6.65 -4.70
C ASP A 169 -6.42 -6.18 -6.16
N ARG A 170 -7.33 -5.27 -6.52
CA ARG A 170 -7.33 -4.64 -7.85
C ARG A 170 -6.10 -3.77 -8.09
N GLN A 171 -5.63 -3.01 -7.10
CA GLN A 171 -4.37 -2.25 -7.21
C GLN A 171 -3.20 -3.19 -7.53
N ILE A 172 -3.09 -4.33 -6.84
CA ILE A 172 -2.02 -5.32 -7.08
C ILE A 172 -2.14 -5.93 -8.49
N GLN A 173 -3.36 -6.19 -8.97
CA GLN A 173 -3.58 -6.71 -10.32
C GLN A 173 -3.16 -5.71 -11.39
N LEU A 174 -3.58 -4.45 -11.25
CA LEU A 174 -3.30 -3.39 -12.22
C LEU A 174 -1.83 -2.97 -12.24
N LEU A 175 -1.20 -2.90 -11.06
CA LEU A 175 0.22 -2.55 -10.91
C LEU A 175 1.15 -3.69 -11.36
N ASP A 176 0.71 -4.95 -11.24
CA ASP A 176 1.53 -6.14 -11.46
C ASP A 176 2.92 -6.06 -10.79
N PRO A 177 3.04 -5.87 -9.46
CA PRO A 177 4.34 -5.81 -8.82
C PRO A 177 5.01 -7.19 -8.82
N SER A 178 6.34 -7.22 -8.95
CA SER A 178 7.10 -8.48 -8.82
C SER A 178 7.36 -8.87 -7.36
N VAL A 179 7.41 -7.89 -6.47
CA VAL A 179 7.67 -8.06 -5.04
C VAL A 179 6.61 -7.33 -4.22
N LEU A 180 6.00 -8.05 -3.28
CA LEU A 180 5.10 -7.50 -2.26
C LEU A 180 5.82 -7.53 -0.91
N ILE A 181 5.78 -6.40 -0.19
CA ILE A 181 6.35 -6.26 1.15
C ILE A 181 5.23 -5.83 2.08
N PRO A 182 4.44 -6.79 2.62
CA PRO A 182 3.45 -6.47 3.63
C PRO A 182 4.13 -6.10 4.95
N LEU A 183 3.67 -4.99 5.54
CA LEU A 183 4.18 -4.39 6.75
C LEU A 183 3.21 -4.70 7.90
N GLY A 184 3.60 -5.60 8.79
CA GLY A 184 2.79 -6.03 9.93
C GLY A 184 1.87 -7.22 9.64
N LEU A 185 1.20 -7.68 10.69
CA LEU A 185 0.46 -8.94 10.68
C LEU A 185 -0.74 -8.91 9.74
N HIS A 186 -1.57 -7.88 9.83
CA HIS A 186 -2.83 -7.80 9.08
C HIS A 186 -2.61 -7.75 7.56
N ALA A 187 -1.67 -6.93 7.09
CA ALA A 187 -1.28 -6.91 5.68
C ALA A 187 -0.70 -8.27 5.24
N SER A 188 0.13 -8.89 6.08
CA SER A 188 0.77 -10.17 5.76
C SER A 188 -0.23 -11.31 5.64
N GLN A 189 -1.20 -11.38 6.56
CA GLN A 189 -2.25 -12.40 6.57
C GLN A 189 -3.19 -12.26 5.38
N HIS A 190 -3.57 -11.02 5.02
CA HIS A 190 -4.37 -10.76 3.82
C HIS A 190 -3.65 -11.23 2.56
N ILE A 191 -2.43 -10.76 2.33
CA ILE A 191 -1.67 -11.06 1.11
C ILE A 191 -1.36 -12.56 1.01
N LEU A 192 -0.92 -13.20 2.09
CA LEU A 192 -0.58 -14.63 2.06
C LEU A 192 -1.77 -15.56 2.25
N LYS A 193 -2.99 -15.03 2.42
CA LYS A 193 -4.20 -15.81 2.74
C LYS A 193 -3.95 -16.79 3.89
N SER A 194 -3.30 -16.30 4.95
CA SER A 194 -2.81 -17.11 6.07
C SER A 194 -3.32 -16.57 7.41
N SER A 195 -3.54 -17.46 8.37
CA SER A 195 -3.82 -17.12 9.78
C SER A 195 -2.58 -17.25 10.68
N SER A 196 -1.40 -17.50 10.11
CA SER A 196 -0.16 -17.66 10.88
C SER A 196 0.25 -16.39 11.61
N SER A 197 1.00 -16.55 12.71
CA SER A 197 1.57 -15.43 13.46
C SER A 197 2.70 -14.73 12.71
N MET A 198 2.97 -13.46 13.04
CA MET A 198 3.99 -12.65 12.37
C MET A 198 5.37 -13.31 12.41
N GLY A 199 5.73 -13.89 13.57
CA GLY A 199 7.01 -14.57 13.76
C GLY A 199 7.21 -15.78 12.83
N ARG A 200 6.13 -16.46 12.42
CA ARG A 200 6.21 -17.56 11.44
C ARG A 200 6.30 -17.05 10.01
N LEU A 201 5.64 -15.93 9.71
CA LEU A 201 5.56 -15.35 8.37
C LEU A 201 6.83 -14.60 7.97
N ARG A 202 7.47 -13.86 8.87
CA ARG A 202 8.66 -13.05 8.55
C ARG A 202 9.95 -13.85 8.47
N GLY A 203 11.01 -13.20 7.99
CA GLY A 203 12.35 -13.77 7.91
C GLY A 203 12.53 -14.82 6.81
N ARG A 204 11.56 -14.95 5.90
CA ARG A 204 11.60 -15.83 4.72
C ARG A 204 10.93 -15.15 3.54
N VAL A 205 11.22 -15.63 2.33
CA VAL A 205 10.53 -15.20 1.10
C VAL A 205 9.47 -16.24 0.77
N HIS A 206 8.23 -15.78 0.59
CA HIS A 206 7.12 -16.59 0.10
C HIS A 206 6.88 -16.32 -1.38
N THR A 207 6.10 -17.18 -2.03
CA THR A 207 5.70 -17.02 -3.43
C THR A 207 4.18 -17.04 -3.53
N LEU A 208 3.60 -16.07 -4.24
CA LEU A 208 2.17 -15.99 -4.50
C LEU A 208 1.94 -15.51 -5.94
N GLY A 209 1.29 -16.33 -6.77
CA GLY A 209 0.98 -15.97 -8.16
C GLY A 209 2.22 -15.54 -8.96
N GLY A 210 3.36 -16.20 -8.76
CA GLY A 210 4.65 -15.85 -9.39
C GLY A 210 5.37 -14.64 -8.80
N ARG A 211 4.77 -13.95 -7.81
CA ARG A 211 5.38 -12.82 -7.09
C ARG A 211 6.11 -13.29 -5.86
N LYS A 212 7.18 -12.58 -5.48
CA LYS A 212 7.81 -12.74 -4.17
C LYS A 212 7.03 -11.95 -3.14
N VAL A 213 6.81 -12.54 -1.97
CA VAL A 213 6.19 -11.86 -0.82
C VAL A 213 7.16 -11.92 0.35
N VAL A 214 7.52 -10.77 0.92
CA VAL A 214 8.47 -10.66 2.03
C VAL A 214 7.82 -9.93 3.20
N PRO A 215 7.09 -10.66 4.07
CA PRO A 215 6.51 -10.09 5.27
C PRO A 215 7.57 -9.57 6.23
N THR A 216 7.33 -8.39 6.78
CA THR A 216 8.16 -7.81 7.85
C THR A 216 7.32 -7.03 8.86
N TYR A 217 7.94 -6.56 9.94
CA TYR A 217 7.23 -5.77 10.94
C TYR A 217 6.79 -4.42 10.40
N HIS A 218 5.69 -3.90 10.95
CA HIS A 218 5.26 -2.55 10.64
C HIS A 218 6.25 -1.53 11.24
N PRO A 219 6.66 -0.46 10.52
CA PRO A 219 7.61 0.52 11.05
C PRO A 219 7.18 1.15 12.38
N ALA A 220 5.88 1.36 12.58
CA ALA A 220 5.34 1.86 13.85
C ALA A 220 5.60 0.91 15.04
N TYR A 221 5.66 -0.40 14.81
CA TYR A 221 6.01 -1.38 15.85
C TYR A 221 7.48 -1.24 16.26
N LEU A 222 8.38 -1.10 15.28
CA LEU A 222 9.81 -0.90 15.52
C LEU A 222 10.10 0.38 16.32
N LEU A 223 9.35 1.46 16.07
CA LEU A 223 9.48 2.71 16.83
C LEU A 223 9.04 2.60 18.29
N ARG A 224 8.11 1.70 18.62
CA ARG A 224 7.66 1.46 20.01
C ARG A 224 8.57 0.48 20.75
N SER A 225 9.39 -0.28 20.03
CA SER A 225 10.32 -1.26 20.59
C SER A 225 11.74 -1.06 20.04
N PRO A 226 12.37 0.11 20.31
CA PRO A 226 13.72 0.39 19.83
C PRO A 226 14.72 -0.56 20.50
N GLY A 227 15.28 -1.50 19.74
CA GLY A 227 16.27 -2.47 20.22
C GLY A 227 16.06 -3.92 19.75
N MET A 228 14.94 -4.18 19.07
CA MET A 228 14.70 -5.43 18.31
C MET A 228 15.13 -5.27 16.86
#